data_AF-A0A539E8G3-F1
#
_entry.id   AF-A0A539E8G3-F1
#
_cell.length_a   1.000
_cell.length_b   1.000
_cell.length_c   1.000
_cell.angle_alpha   90.00
_cell.angle_beta   90.00
_cell.angle_gamma   90.00
#
_symmetry.space_group_name_H-M   'P 1'
#
loop_
_entity.id
_entity.type
_entity.pdbx_description
1 polymer ?
#
loop_
_entity_poly.entity_id
_entity_poly.type
_entity_poly.pdbx_seq_one_letter_code
_entity_poly.pdbx_strand_id
1 'polypeptide(L)'
;MIARLAAVEDEYLLLETSLGDPEVLADPARLRSVSKRYKDLGPLVVALRPHRARLADVNAARELMNGTDGAERDSWRAELSASRSAR
;
A
#
# COMPACT_ATOMS: atom_id res chain seq x y z
N MET A 1 -13.70 5.64 3.60
CA MET A 1 -13.11 4.62 4.51
C MET A 1 -11.59 4.52 4.37
N ILE A 2 -11.04 4.37 3.16
CA ILE A 2 -9.57 4.23 2.93
C ILE A 2 -8.76 5.46 3.36
N ALA A 3 -9.24 6.68 3.08
CA ALA A 3 -8.56 7.90 3.54
C ALA A 3 -8.42 7.97 5.09
N ARG A 4 -9.40 7.41 5.81
CA ARG A 4 -9.38 7.32 7.27
C ARG A 4 -8.36 6.31 7.78
N LEU A 5 -8.03 5.31 6.97
CA LEU A 5 -7.01 4.29 7.27
C LEU A 5 -5.60 4.83 6.98
N ALA A 6 -5.42 5.60 5.91
CA ALA A 6 -4.16 6.31 5.65
C ALA A 6 -3.80 7.29 6.78
N ALA A 7 -4.78 8.06 7.25
CA ALA A 7 -4.58 8.99 8.37
C ALA A 7 -4.11 8.29 9.67
N VAL A 8 -4.50 7.04 9.91
CA VAL A 8 -4.05 6.25 11.06
C VAL A 8 -2.59 5.83 10.93
N GLU A 9 -2.16 5.42 9.73
CA GLU A 9 -0.75 5.10 9.46
C GLU A 9 0.13 6.35 9.58
N ASP A 10 -0.32 7.48 9.04
CA ASP A 10 0.39 8.76 9.12
C ASP A 10 0.54 9.22 10.58
N GLU A 11 -0.54 9.11 11.38
CA GLU A 11 -0.50 9.40 12.82
C GLU A 11 0.49 8.47 13.54
N TYR A 12 0.46 7.17 13.22
CA TYR A 12 1.36 6.19 13.82
C TYR A 12 2.84 6.49 13.54
N LEU A 13 3.18 6.85 12.29
CA LEU A 13 4.55 7.23 11.90
C LEU A 13 5.00 8.53 12.58
N LEU A 14 4.10 9.49 12.73
CA LEU A 14 4.39 10.73 13.43
C LEU A 14 4.67 10.47 14.92
N LEU A 15 3.89 9.59 15.55
CA LEU A 15 4.11 9.18 16.94
C LEU A 15 5.43 8.41 17.09
N GLU A 16 5.77 7.53 16.16
CA GLU A 16 7.06 6.82 16.14
C GLU A 16 8.24 7.81 16.08
N THR A 17 8.13 8.81 15.21
CA THR A 17 9.13 9.90 15.11
C THR A 17 9.21 10.69 16.41
N SER A 18 8.06 11.04 16.99
CA SER A 18 7.97 11.79 18.24
C SER A 18 8.55 11.02 19.45
N LEU A 19 8.58 9.69 19.43
CA LEU A 19 9.22 8.89 20.48
C LEU A 19 10.75 8.98 20.45
N GLY A 20 11.34 9.39 19.33
CA GLY A 20 12.77 9.66 19.20
C GLY A 20 13.17 11.12 19.48
N ASP A 21 12.19 12.02 19.69
CA ASP A 21 12.42 13.45 19.89
C ASP A 21 12.98 13.74 21.30
N PRO A 22 14.17 14.35 21.44
CA PRO A 22 14.75 14.74 22.73
C PRO A 22 13.83 15.59 23.61
N GLU A 23 13.01 16.47 23.02
CA GLU A 23 12.08 17.32 23.79
C GLU A 23 10.94 16.50 24.40
N VAL A 24 10.52 15.43 23.72
CA VAL A 24 9.48 14.52 24.20
C VAL A 24 10.05 13.57 25.25
N LEU A 25 11.29 13.10 25.05
CA LEU A 25 12.00 12.25 26.00
C LEU A 25 12.29 12.97 27.33
N ALA A 26 12.54 14.28 27.27
CA ALA A 26 12.78 15.12 28.45
C ALA A 26 11.51 15.42 29.28
N ASP A 27 10.31 15.22 28.73
CA ASP A 27 9.03 15.44 29.42
C ASP A 27 8.31 14.09 29.68
N PRO A 28 8.31 13.59 30.93
CA PRO A 28 7.67 12.32 31.27
C PRO A 28 6.16 12.27 31.01
N ALA A 29 5.45 13.40 31.04
CA ALA A 29 4.02 13.43 30.75
C ALA A 29 3.77 13.29 29.24
N ARG A 30 4.52 14.03 28.42
CA ARG A 30 4.48 13.90 26.95
C ARG A 30 4.87 12.49 26.52
N LEU A 31 6.00 11.98 27.01
CA LEU A 31 6.46 10.63 26.69
C LEU A 31 5.41 9.55 26.99
N ARG A 32 4.73 9.63 28.15
CA ARG A 32 3.64 8.69 28.49
C ARG A 32 2.46 8.80 27.53
N SER A 33 2.05 10.01 27.16
CA SER A 33 0.94 10.23 26.24
C SER A 33 1.22 9.68 24.84
N VAL A 34 2.38 10.00 24.26
CA VAL A 34 2.81 9.55 22.93
C VAL A 34 2.99 8.02 22.94
N SER A 35 3.66 7.47 23.96
CA SER A 35 3.85 6.02 24.09
C SER A 35 2.53 5.26 24.20
N LYS A 36 1.57 5.79 24.95
CA LYS A 36 0.24 5.18 25.08
C LYS A 36 -0.47 5.17 23.74
N ARG A 37 -0.54 6.32 23.07
CA ARG A 37 -1.21 6.45 21.77
C ARG A 37 -0.57 5.56 20.70
N TYR A 38 0.76 5.50 20.65
CA TYR A 38 1.51 4.63 19.75
C TYR A 38 1.16 3.15 19.97
N LYS A 39 1.13 2.71 21.23
CA LYS A 39 0.72 1.34 21.59
C LYS A 39 -0.73 1.04 21.23
N ASP A 40 -1.63 2.00 21.42
CA ASP A 40 -3.05 1.84 21.10
C ASP A 40 -3.28 1.69 19.58
N LEU A 41 -2.51 2.41 18.76
CA LEU A 41 -2.61 2.36 17.30
C LEU A 41 -1.87 1.17 16.66
N GLY A 42 -0.86 0.61 17.32
CA GLY A 42 -0.05 -0.49 16.79
C GLY A 42 -0.86 -1.68 16.26
N PRO A 43 -1.81 -2.26 17.03
CA PRO A 43 -2.63 -3.37 16.55
C PRO A 43 -3.44 -3.03 15.29
N LEU A 44 -3.94 -1.79 15.18
CA LEU A 44 -4.71 -1.33 14.04
C LEU A 44 -3.84 -1.22 12.77
N VAL A 45 -2.63 -0.66 12.90
CA VAL A 45 -1.67 -0.57 11.79
C VAL A 45 -1.21 -1.95 11.33
N VAL A 46 -0.95 -2.88 12.27
CA VAL A 46 -0.59 -4.27 11.94
C VAL A 46 -1.71 -4.96 11.14
N ALA A 47 -2.97 -4.75 11.51
CA ALA A 47 -4.11 -5.29 10.77
C ALA A 47 -4.30 -4.65 9.39
N LEU A 48 -3.94 -3.36 9.23
CA LEU A 48 -4.12 -2.61 8.01
C LEU A 48 -3.08 -2.92 6.92
N ARG A 49 -1.82 -3.15 7.30
CA ARG A 49 -0.71 -3.37 6.36
C ARG A 49 -1.00 -4.49 5.33
N PRO A 50 -1.47 -5.70 5.73
CA PRO A 50 -1.81 -6.75 4.78
C PRO A 50 -2.94 -6.36 3.82
N HIS A 51 -3.90 -5.58 4.29
CA HIS A 51 -5.01 -5.11 3.46
C HIS A 51 -4.54 -4.12 2.38
N ARG A 52 -3.65 -3.18 2.72
CA ARG A 52 -3.04 -2.28 1.72
C ARG A 52 -2.19 -3.04 0.70
N ALA A 53 -1.39 -4.01 1.16
CA ALA A 53 -0.58 -4.85 0.26
C ALA A 53 -1.45 -5.58 -0.77
N ARG A 54 -2.52 -6.26 -0.32
CA ARG A 54 -3.45 -6.96 -1.23
C ARG A 54 -4.13 -6.03 -2.23
N LEU A 55 -4.50 -4.82 -1.82
CA LEU A 55 -5.06 -3.82 -2.75
C LEU A 55 -4.04 -3.36 -3.79
N ALA A 56 -2.78 -3.16 -3.37
CA ALA A 56 -1.70 -2.84 -4.29
C ALA A 56 -1.45 -3.99 -5.28
N ASP A 57 -1.45 -5.24 -4.82
CA ASP A 57 -1.31 -6.43 -5.66
C ASP A 57 -2.45 -6.55 -6.68
N VAL A 58 -3.69 -6.31 -6.27
CA VAL A 58 -4.86 -6.31 -7.17
C VAL A 58 -4.73 -5.23 -8.23
N ASN A 59 -4.28 -4.03 -7.86
CA ASN A 59 -4.07 -2.95 -8.82
C ASN A 59 -2.93 -3.27 -9.79
N ALA A 60 -1.80 -3.78 -9.29
CA ALA A 60 -0.67 -4.19 -10.12
C ALA A 60 -1.07 -5.30 -11.11
N ALA A 61 -1.81 -6.32 -10.65
CA ALA A 61 -2.36 -7.36 -11.51
C ALA A 61 -3.29 -6.80 -12.59
N ARG A 62 -4.14 -5.82 -12.25
CA ARG A 62 -5.02 -5.15 -13.21
C ARG A 62 -4.24 -4.37 -14.28
N GLU A 63 -3.21 -3.63 -13.88
CA GLU A 63 -2.35 -2.92 -14.84
C GLU A 63 -1.61 -3.89 -15.77
N LEU A 64 -1.07 -4.99 -15.23
CA LEU A 64 -0.43 -6.04 -16.02
C LEU A 64 -1.41 -6.67 -17.02
N MET A 65 -2.64 -7.00 -16.58
CA MET A 65 -3.69 -7.53 -17.46
C MET A 65 -4.03 -6.54 -18.57
N ASN A 66 -4.21 -5.25 -18.25
CA ASN A 66 -4.49 -4.22 -19.25
C ASN A 66 -3.34 -4.07 -20.27
N GLY A 67 -2.09 -4.22 -19.82
CA GLY A 67 -0.91 -4.13 -20.70
C GLY A 67 -0.72 -5.35 -21.61
N THR A 68 -1.15 -6.54 -21.19
CA THR A 68 -1.00 -7.80 -21.95
C THR A 68 -2.21 -8.12 -22.84
N ASP A 69 -3.41 -7.72 -22.45
CA ASP A 69 -4.63 -8.18 -23.11
C ASP A 69 -4.99 -7.49 -24.44
N GLY A 70 -4.42 -6.31 -24.73
CA GLY A 70 -4.68 -5.55 -25.97
C GLY A 70 -3.63 -5.80 -27.04
N ALA A 71 -2.38 -5.38 -26.79
CA ALA A 71 -1.32 -5.38 -27.79
C ALA A 71 -0.80 -6.79 -28.13
N GLU A 72 -0.65 -7.66 -27.14
CA GLU A 72 -0.18 -9.04 -27.32
C GLU A 72 -1.25 -9.92 -27.98
N ARG A 73 -2.53 -9.78 -27.58
CA ARG A 73 -3.61 -10.51 -28.24
C ARG A 73 -3.82 -10.09 -29.69
N ASP A 74 -3.67 -8.80 -30.01
CA ASP A 74 -3.83 -8.30 -31.36
C ASP A 74 -2.64 -8.73 -32.25
N SER A 75 -1.41 -8.74 -31.72
CA SER A 75 -0.24 -9.25 -32.45
C SER A 75 -0.35 -10.75 -32.73
N TRP A 76 -0.79 -11.56 -31.76
CA TRP A 76 -1.01 -13.00 -31.94
C TRP A 76 -2.15 -13.27 -32.94
N ARG A 77 -3.21 -12.45 -32.94
CA ARG A 77 -4.28 -12.53 -33.95
C ARG A 77 -3.77 -12.21 -35.36
N ALA A 78 -2.92 -11.19 -35.47
CA ALA A 78 -2.31 -10.79 -36.75
C ALA A 78 -1.40 -11.91 -37.29
N GLU A 79 -0.51 -12.47 -36.47
CA GLU A 79 0.36 -13.60 -36.86
C GLU A 79 -0.44 -14.85 -37.27
N LEU A 80 -1.52 -15.17 -36.55
CA LEU A 80 -2.39 -16.29 -36.89
C LEU A 80 -3.09 -16.07 -38.24
N SER A 81 -3.51 -14.84 -38.53
CA SER A 81 -4.14 -14.48 -39.80
C SER A 81 -3.16 -14.56 -40.97
N ALA A 82 -1.93 -14.09 -40.78
CA ALA A 82 -0.85 -14.15 -41.76
C ALA A 82 -0.44 -15.61 -42.06
N SER A 83 -0.30 -16.44 -41.03
CA SER A 83 0.03 -17.87 -41.19
C SER A 83 -1.08 -18.66 -41.90
N ARG A 84 -2.34 -18.24 -41.78
CA ARG A 84 -3.48 -18.88 -42.46
C ARG A 84 -3.64 -18.47 -43.92
N SER A 85 -3.17 -17.28 -44.29
CA SER A 85 -3.27 -16.75 -45.66
C SER A 85 -2.03 -17.04 -46.50
N ALA A 86 -0.93 -17.46 -45.87
CA ALA A 86 0.27 -17.98 -46.53
C ALA A 86 0.18 -19.47 -46.95
N ARG A 87 -1.02 -20.07 -46.87
CA ARG A 87 -1.31 -21.47 -47.21
C ARG A 87 -2.39 -21.53 -48.28
#